data_AF-A0ABD7KL43-F1
#
_entry.id   AF-A0ABD7KL43-F1
#
_cell.length_a   1.000
_cell.length_b   1.000
_cell.length_c   1.000
_cell.angle_alpha   90.00
_cell.angle_beta   90.00
_cell.angle_gamma   90.00
#
_symmetry.space_group_name_H-M   'P 1'
#
loop_
_entity.id
_entity.type
_entity.pdbx_description
1 polymer ?
#
loop_
_entity_poly.entity_id
_entity_poly.type
_entity_poly.pdbx_seq_one_letter_code
_entity_poly.pdbx_strand_id
1 'polypeptide(L)'
;MTLIVCLKARDSIVVAADSLTTNSSGHVFSKQTNKIHKFGQKAATAGCGLARVSGKCWDVIFHSNHTQVSRTKFSKTVTNLRNFLDSEIQKVPRNHYNACNGGNTFLLAEYNPYVNGFVVSELKRIGDRRAFETPTSILSYSTEPNFITWRGDTKNITTFIKLRSKLYSAKMSTPQAIDFAYKSILGGLKAKPSSKKLSVVTL
;
A
#
# COMPACT_ATOMS: atom_id res chain seq x y z
N MET A 1 2.84 3.92 11.69
CA MET A 1 3.68 4.12 10.52
C MET A 1 3.18 3.16 9.48
N THR A 2 3.09 3.57 8.22
CA THR A 2 2.86 2.62 7.13
C THR A 2 3.92 2.79 6.05
N LEU A 3 4.50 1.68 5.60
CA LEU A 3 5.35 1.62 4.44
C LEU A 3 4.86 0.49 3.54
N ILE A 4 4.62 0.83 2.27
CA ILE A 4 4.25 -0.11 1.22
C ILE A 4 5.30 -0.02 0.13
N VAL A 5 5.77 -1.17 -0.34
CA VAL A 5 6.57 -1.30 -1.56
C VAL A 5 5.81 -2.18 -2.54
N CYS A 6 5.67 -1.70 -3.78
CA CYS A 6 5.08 -2.45 -4.88
C CYS A 6 6.07 -2.42 -6.04
N LEU A 7 6.44 -3.58 -6.56
CA LEU A 7 7.45 -3.70 -7.60
C LEU A 7 7.11 -4.80 -8.60
N LYS A 8 7.63 -4.66 -9.81
CA LYS A 8 7.51 -5.66 -10.87
C LYS A 8 8.74 -6.58 -10.86
N ALA A 9 8.50 -7.87 -10.77
CA ALA A 9 9.49 -8.91 -11.03
C ALA A 9 9.36 -9.40 -12.47
N ARG A 10 10.17 -10.39 -12.86
CA ARG A 10 10.11 -11.00 -14.19
C ARG A 10 8.71 -11.49 -14.54
N ASP A 11 8.11 -12.25 -13.62
CA ASP A 11 6.86 -13.01 -13.85
C ASP A 11 5.77 -12.68 -12.81
N SER A 12 5.95 -11.61 -12.02
CA SER A 12 5.01 -11.26 -10.94
C SER A 12 5.02 -9.78 -10.60
N ILE A 13 3.97 -9.32 -9.90
CA ILE A 13 4.02 -8.12 -9.06
C ILE A 13 4.16 -8.57 -7.61
N VAL A 14 5.11 -7.97 -6.91
CA VAL A 14 5.28 -8.17 -5.47
C VAL A 14 4.82 -6.90 -4.76
N VAL A 15 3.86 -7.06 -3.85
CA VAL A 15 3.42 -6.01 -2.93
C VAL A 15 3.75 -6.45 -1.52
N ALA A 16 4.47 -5.60 -0.78
CA ALA A 16 4.77 -5.82 0.62
C ALA A 16 4.42 -4.56 1.42
N ALA A 17 3.95 -4.78 2.65
CA ALA A 17 3.60 -3.74 3.60
C ALA A 17 4.01 -4.16 5.00
N ASP A 18 4.33 -3.20 5.87
CA ASP A 18 4.48 -3.49 7.29
C ASP A 18 3.11 -3.76 7.95
N SER A 19 3.11 -4.37 9.13
CA SER A 19 1.91 -4.70 9.90
C SER A 19 1.72 -3.80 11.14
N LEU A 20 2.45 -2.70 11.24
CA LEU A 20 2.41 -1.79 12.38
C LEU A 20 1.27 -0.77 12.23
N THR A 21 0.57 -0.52 13.32
CA THR A 21 -0.34 0.61 13.44
C THR A 21 0.07 1.49 14.60
N THR A 22 0.19 2.79 14.32
CA THR A 22 0.56 3.79 15.33
C THR A 22 -0.55 4.81 15.48
N ASN A 23 -0.71 5.34 16.69
CA ASN A 23 -1.54 6.52 16.91
C ASN A 23 -0.82 7.81 16.46
N SER A 24 -1.47 8.96 16.65
CA SER A 24 -0.92 10.28 16.31
C SER A 24 0.36 10.65 17.08
N SER A 25 0.58 10.08 18.28
CA SER A 25 1.83 10.27 19.04
C SER A 25 2.95 9.31 18.63
N GLY A 26 2.72 8.45 17.62
CA GLY A 26 3.70 7.50 17.13
C GLY A 26 3.83 6.21 17.95
N HIS A 27 2.99 6.02 18.98
CA HIS A 27 2.94 4.79 19.76
C HIS A 27 2.33 3.66 18.95
N VAL A 28 3.04 2.52 18.88
CA VAL A 28 2.57 1.30 18.21
C VAL A 28 1.53 0.62 19.09
N PHE A 29 0.28 0.52 18.62
CA PHE A 29 -0.79 -0.20 19.34
C PHE A 29 -1.22 -1.50 18.65
N SER A 30 -0.75 -1.76 17.43
CA SER A 30 -0.90 -3.07 16.78
C SER A 30 0.33 -3.40 15.96
N LYS A 31 0.72 -4.69 15.95
CA LYS A 31 1.81 -5.26 15.13
C LYS A 31 1.31 -6.31 14.13
N GLN A 32 -0.01 -6.49 14.05
CA GLN A 32 -0.67 -7.56 13.29
C GLN A 32 -1.70 -7.00 12.29
N THR A 33 -1.65 -5.69 12.00
CA THR A 33 -2.63 -5.09 11.09
C THR A 33 -2.36 -5.58 9.67
N ASN A 34 -3.34 -6.26 9.07
CA ASN A 34 -3.26 -6.61 7.68
C ASN A 34 -3.54 -5.37 6.80
N LYS A 35 -2.56 -4.99 5.97
CA LYS A 35 -2.67 -3.86 5.04
C LYS A 35 -2.80 -4.30 3.58
N ILE A 36 -2.78 -5.61 3.32
CA ILE A 36 -2.87 -6.21 1.98
C ILE A 36 -4.13 -7.08 1.93
N HIS A 37 -5.05 -6.73 1.04
CA HIS A 37 -6.34 -7.39 0.90
C HIS A 37 -6.45 -8.00 -0.50
N LYS A 38 -6.65 -9.32 -0.55
CA LYS A 38 -6.77 -10.06 -1.81
C LYS A 38 -8.18 -9.95 -2.36
N PHE A 39 -8.24 -9.85 -3.69
CA PHE A 39 -9.43 -9.77 -4.50
C PHE A 39 -9.41 -10.95 -5.48
N GLY A 40 -9.98 -12.08 -5.07
CA GLY A 40 -9.86 -13.34 -5.80
C GLY A 40 -8.41 -13.84 -5.87
N GLN A 41 -8.06 -14.55 -6.95
CA GLN A 41 -6.73 -15.15 -7.12
C GLN A 41 -5.72 -14.23 -7.81
N LYS A 42 -6.18 -13.18 -8.51
CA LYS A 42 -5.35 -12.42 -9.46
C LYS A 42 -5.22 -10.93 -9.14
N ALA A 43 -5.91 -10.43 -8.12
CA ALA A 43 -5.84 -9.05 -7.71
C ALA A 43 -5.58 -8.91 -6.20
N ALA A 44 -4.90 -7.84 -5.81
CA ALA A 44 -4.72 -7.45 -4.43
C ALA A 44 -4.62 -5.93 -4.30
N THR A 45 -5.17 -5.37 -3.22
CA THR A 45 -4.95 -3.98 -2.85
C THR A 45 -4.07 -3.89 -1.60
N ALA A 46 -3.19 -2.89 -1.56
CA ALA A 46 -2.48 -2.49 -0.35
C ALA A 46 -2.82 -1.05 0.01
N GLY A 47 -3.10 -0.80 1.30
CA GLY A 47 -3.56 0.51 1.78
C GLY A 47 -2.65 1.12 2.83
N CYS A 48 -2.36 2.41 2.69
CA CYS A 48 -1.78 3.23 3.75
C CYS A 48 -2.70 4.40 4.07
N GLY A 49 -2.75 4.82 5.33
CA GLY A 49 -3.67 5.86 5.75
C GLY A 49 -4.28 5.56 7.11
N LEU A 50 -5.56 5.88 7.24
CA LEU A 50 -6.42 5.50 8.36
C LEU A 50 -6.31 3.99 8.58
N ALA A 51 -6.10 3.58 9.81
CA ALA A 51 -6.14 2.15 10.17
C ALA A 51 -7.58 1.63 10.32
N ARG A 52 -8.53 2.53 10.61
CA ARG A 52 -9.92 2.22 10.92
C ARG A 52 -10.88 3.23 10.30
N VAL A 53 -12.06 2.76 9.94
CA VAL A 53 -13.24 3.55 9.56
C VAL A 53 -14.40 3.11 10.44
N SER A 54 -15.04 4.06 11.13
CA SER A 54 -16.18 3.79 12.04
C SER A 54 -15.90 2.66 13.04
N GLY A 55 -14.69 2.64 13.61
CA GLY A 55 -14.27 1.64 14.61
C GLY A 55 -13.82 0.29 14.04
N LYS A 56 -14.03 0.02 12.75
CA LYS A 56 -13.62 -1.22 12.07
C LYS A 56 -12.30 -1.04 11.32
N CYS A 57 -11.42 -2.03 11.42
CA CYS A 57 -10.18 -2.07 10.63
C CYS A 57 -10.50 -2.40 9.16
N TRP A 58 -9.59 -2.04 8.25
CA TRP A 58 -9.77 -2.29 6.81
C TRP A 58 -9.92 -3.77 6.47
N ASP A 59 -9.25 -4.67 7.20
CA ASP A 59 -9.41 -6.11 7.04
C ASP A 59 -10.87 -6.58 7.23
N VAL A 60 -11.53 -6.13 8.31
CA VAL A 60 -12.94 -6.42 8.58
C VAL A 60 -13.83 -5.80 7.50
N ILE A 61 -13.53 -4.57 7.09
CA ILE A 61 -14.28 -3.83 6.07
C ILE A 61 -14.21 -4.54 4.71
N PHE A 62 -13.01 -4.94 4.27
CA PHE A 62 -12.82 -5.67 3.00
C PHE A 62 -13.40 -7.08 3.07
N HIS A 63 -13.28 -7.77 4.21
CA HIS A 63 -13.85 -9.11 4.36
C HIS A 63 -15.38 -9.11 4.30
N SER A 64 -16.01 -8.13 4.95
CA SER A 64 -17.48 -7.99 4.96
C SER A 64 -18.07 -7.58 3.60
N ASN A 65 -17.24 -7.06 2.69
CA ASN A 65 -17.64 -6.55 1.37
C ASN A 65 -16.99 -7.33 0.23
N HIS A 66 -16.75 -8.65 0.44
CA HIS A 66 -16.28 -9.57 -0.59
C HIS A 66 -17.33 -9.72 -1.72
N THR A 67 -17.48 -8.69 -2.54
CA THR A 67 -18.36 -8.71 -3.70
C THR A 67 -17.59 -8.32 -4.96
N GLN A 68 -17.55 -9.28 -5.89
CA GLN A 68 -17.38 -9.11 -7.33
C GLN A 68 -16.00 -8.71 -7.85
N VAL A 69 -15.02 -9.61 -7.69
CA VAL A 69 -13.93 -9.74 -8.66
C VAL A 69 -14.39 -10.75 -9.71
N SER A 70 -15.39 -10.34 -10.48
CA SER A 70 -15.80 -11.07 -11.68
C SER A 70 -14.63 -11.03 -12.69
N ARG A 71 -14.68 -11.87 -13.73
CA ARG A 71 -13.79 -11.83 -14.91
C ARG A 71 -13.96 -10.54 -15.74
N THR A 72 -14.20 -9.41 -15.09
CA THR A 72 -14.40 -8.10 -15.68
C THR A 72 -13.06 -7.40 -15.86
N LYS A 73 -12.97 -6.51 -16.86
CA LYS A 73 -11.77 -5.70 -17.14
C LYS A 73 -11.27 -5.02 -15.85
N PHE A 74 -9.95 -4.98 -15.64
CA PHE A 74 -9.28 -4.31 -14.51
C PHE A 74 -9.82 -2.90 -14.19
N SER A 75 -10.14 -2.11 -15.22
CA SER A 75 -10.73 -0.78 -15.06
C SER A 75 -12.04 -0.78 -14.27
N LYS A 76 -12.86 -1.84 -14.41
CA LYS A 76 -14.08 -2.02 -13.63
C LYS A 76 -13.78 -2.39 -12.18
N THR A 77 -12.79 -3.25 -11.93
CA THR A 77 -12.32 -3.58 -10.57
C THR A 77 -11.85 -2.34 -9.83
N VAL A 78 -11.04 -1.50 -10.49
CA VAL A 78 -10.54 -0.24 -9.94
C VAL A 78 -11.69 0.73 -9.64
N THR A 79 -12.67 0.84 -10.53
CA THR A 79 -13.84 1.71 -10.35
C THR A 79 -14.70 1.25 -9.18
N ASN A 80 -14.97 -0.06 -9.08
CA ASN A 80 -15.72 -0.64 -7.96
C ASN A 80 -15.01 -0.41 -6.63
N LEU A 81 -13.68 -0.62 -6.59
CA LEU A 81 -12.88 -0.35 -5.40
C LEU A 81 -12.97 1.13 -5.01
N ARG A 82 -12.86 2.07 -5.96
CA ARG A 82 -13.03 3.49 -5.68
C ARG A 82 -14.39 3.80 -5.06
N ASN A 83 -15.48 3.36 -5.68
CA ASN A 83 -16.83 3.63 -5.21
C ASN A 83 -17.06 3.08 -3.80
N PHE A 84 -16.50 1.90 -3.52
CA PHE A 84 -16.51 1.32 -2.18
C PHE A 84 -15.73 2.15 -1.17
N LEU A 85 -14.50 2.56 -1.51
CA LEU A 85 -13.69 3.39 -0.63
C LEU A 85 -14.33 4.77 -0.38
N ASP A 86 -15.00 5.33 -1.39
CA ASP A 86 -15.79 6.56 -1.27
C ASP A 86 -16.98 6.40 -0.31
N SER A 87 -17.69 5.26 -0.34
CA SER A 87 -18.79 5.01 0.58
C SER A 87 -18.32 4.83 2.02
N GLU A 88 -17.16 4.18 2.24
CA GLU A 88 -16.58 4.01 3.57
C GLU A 88 -16.03 5.31 4.13
N ILE A 89 -15.30 6.10 3.33
CA ILE A 89 -14.68 7.34 3.82
C ILE A 89 -15.72 8.40 4.21
N GLN A 90 -16.91 8.36 3.63
CA GLN A 90 -18.03 9.23 4.03
C GLN A 90 -18.44 9.06 5.49
N LYS A 91 -18.20 7.87 6.07
CA LYS A 91 -18.54 7.52 7.46
C LYS A 91 -17.52 8.03 8.48
N VAL A 92 -16.37 8.56 8.03
CA VAL A 92 -15.34 9.13 8.92
C VAL A 92 -15.80 10.50 9.45
N PRO A 93 -15.83 10.71 10.78
CA PRO A 93 -16.24 11.98 11.38
C PRO A 93 -15.44 13.19 10.91
N ARG A 94 -16.06 14.39 10.95
CA ARG A 94 -15.45 15.64 10.46
C ARG A 94 -14.21 16.11 11.21
N ASN A 95 -13.99 15.61 12.40
CA ASN A 95 -12.90 16.02 13.28
C ASN A 95 -11.69 15.07 13.22
N HIS A 96 -11.74 13.99 12.44
CA HIS A 96 -10.65 13.01 12.31
C HIS A 96 -9.80 13.19 11.03
N TYR A 97 -9.83 14.37 10.40
CA TYR A 97 -9.32 14.55 9.05
C TYR A 97 -7.79 14.53 8.87
N ASN A 98 -7.00 14.67 9.95
CA ASN A 98 -5.53 14.68 9.90
C ASN A 98 -4.85 13.36 10.29
N ALA A 99 -5.61 12.26 10.45
CA ALA A 99 -5.03 11.00 10.91
C ALA A 99 -4.02 10.35 9.93
N CYS A 100 -3.83 10.93 8.74
CA CYS A 100 -2.61 10.81 7.93
C CYS A 100 -2.36 12.12 7.16
N ASN A 101 -1.24 12.80 7.41
CA ASN A 101 -0.81 14.03 6.69
C ASN A 101 -0.60 13.83 5.17
N GLY A 102 -0.85 12.64 4.62
CA GLY A 102 -0.82 12.31 3.19
C GLY A 102 -2.10 11.67 2.65
N GLY A 103 -3.17 11.62 3.46
CA GLY A 103 -4.43 10.97 3.11
C GLY A 103 -4.35 9.43 2.99
N ASN A 104 -5.48 8.80 2.67
CA ASN A 104 -5.50 7.36 2.38
C ASN A 104 -5.02 7.13 0.96
N THR A 105 -4.11 6.18 0.76
CA THR A 105 -3.68 5.75 -0.58
C THR A 105 -3.80 4.24 -0.68
N PHE A 106 -4.44 3.78 -1.74
CA PHE A 106 -4.56 2.37 -2.07
C PHE A 106 -3.89 2.07 -3.41
N LEU A 107 -3.09 1.01 -3.43
CA LEU A 107 -2.50 0.44 -4.64
C LEU A 107 -3.24 -0.85 -4.97
N LEU A 108 -3.94 -0.89 -6.10
CA LEU A 108 -4.56 -2.10 -6.63
C LEU A 108 -3.69 -2.66 -7.74
N ALA A 109 -3.19 -3.88 -7.54
CA ALA A 109 -2.41 -4.63 -8.52
C ALA A 109 -3.21 -5.84 -9.03
N GLU A 110 -3.16 -6.11 -10.34
CA GLU A 110 -3.82 -7.26 -10.96
C GLU A 110 -3.00 -7.81 -12.15
N TYR A 111 -3.09 -9.12 -12.39
CA TYR A 111 -2.71 -9.72 -13.67
C TYR A 111 -3.86 -9.60 -14.67
N ASN A 112 -3.66 -8.90 -15.80
CA ASN A 112 -4.70 -8.70 -16.80
C ASN A 112 -4.51 -9.66 -18.02
N PRO A 113 -5.39 -10.65 -18.21
CA PRO A 113 -5.22 -11.65 -19.27
C PRO A 113 -5.38 -11.07 -20.69
N TYR A 114 -6.10 -9.96 -20.86
CA TYR A 114 -6.35 -9.37 -22.19
C TYR A 114 -5.10 -8.78 -22.84
N VAL A 115 -4.10 -8.48 -22.03
CA VAL A 115 -2.85 -7.83 -22.44
C VAL A 115 -1.61 -8.61 -21.97
N ASN A 116 -1.80 -9.75 -21.28
CA ASN A 116 -0.78 -10.70 -20.80
C ASN A 116 0.36 -10.14 -19.93
N GLY A 117 0.10 -9.83 -18.66
CA GLY A 117 1.05 -9.08 -17.81
C GLY A 117 0.42 -8.44 -16.57
N PHE A 118 0.90 -7.27 -16.15
CA PHE A 118 0.45 -6.67 -14.89
C PHE A 118 0.08 -5.20 -14.99
N VAL A 119 -0.91 -4.81 -14.19
CA VAL A 119 -1.39 -3.44 -14.03
C VAL A 119 -1.39 -3.07 -12.57
N VAL A 120 -1.03 -1.81 -12.30
CA VAL A 120 -1.14 -1.22 -10.97
C VAL A 120 -1.83 0.13 -11.10
N SER A 121 -2.91 0.30 -10.36
CA SER A 121 -3.62 1.58 -10.23
C SER A 121 -3.55 2.08 -8.81
N GLU A 122 -3.50 3.39 -8.70
CA GLU A 122 -3.45 4.11 -7.45
C GLU A 122 -4.73 4.91 -7.24
N LEU A 123 -5.26 4.82 -6.02
CA LEU A 123 -6.39 5.59 -5.53
C LEU A 123 -5.90 6.43 -4.35
N LYS A 124 -5.71 7.73 -4.58
CA LYS A 124 -5.32 8.69 -3.55
C LYS A 124 -6.52 9.43 -3.02
N ARG A 125 -6.55 9.66 -1.71
CA ARG A 125 -7.38 10.66 -1.07
C ARG A 125 -6.48 11.84 -0.74
N ILE A 126 -6.74 13.01 -1.30
CA ILE A 126 -5.96 14.23 -1.00
C ILE A 126 -6.71 15.08 0.03
N GLY A 127 -6.00 15.41 1.11
CA GLY A 127 -6.48 16.30 2.18
C GLY A 127 -7.78 15.81 2.83
N ASP A 128 -8.66 16.77 3.10
CA ASP A 128 -9.89 16.52 3.86
C ASP A 128 -11.06 16.02 3.01
N ARG A 129 -10.83 15.82 1.70
CA ARG A 129 -11.87 15.35 0.77
C ARG A 129 -12.42 14.01 1.25
N ARG A 130 -13.74 13.86 1.29
CA ARG A 130 -14.41 12.55 1.54
C ARG A 130 -14.62 11.77 0.24
N ALA A 131 -13.62 11.82 -0.61
CA ALA A 131 -13.61 11.11 -1.87
C ALA A 131 -12.16 10.81 -2.25
N PHE A 132 -11.97 9.69 -2.93
CA PHE A 132 -10.77 9.34 -3.64
C PHE A 132 -10.78 10.02 -5.01
N GLU A 133 -9.58 10.38 -5.45
CA GLU A 133 -9.35 10.93 -6.77
C GLU A 133 -9.66 9.92 -7.87
N THR A 134 -9.71 10.41 -9.10
CA THR A 134 -9.78 9.55 -10.27
C THR A 134 -8.60 8.58 -10.24
N PRO A 135 -8.84 7.26 -10.45
CA PRO A 135 -7.78 6.28 -10.37
C PRO A 135 -6.69 6.57 -11.40
N THR A 136 -5.44 6.53 -10.96
CA THR A 136 -4.29 6.74 -11.84
C THR A 136 -3.59 5.41 -12.08
N SER A 137 -3.49 4.97 -13.33
CA SER A 137 -2.63 3.83 -13.67
C SER A 137 -1.17 4.24 -13.54
N ILE A 138 -0.46 3.64 -12.59
CA ILE A 138 0.97 3.90 -12.34
C ILE A 138 1.86 2.81 -12.94
N LEU A 139 1.26 1.68 -13.34
CA LEU A 139 1.88 0.71 -14.23
C LEU A 139 0.86 0.33 -15.30
N SER A 140 1.20 0.58 -16.56
CA SER A 140 0.44 0.14 -17.73
C SER A 140 1.33 -0.64 -18.69
N TYR A 141 0.70 -1.35 -19.62
CA TYR A 141 1.18 -2.60 -20.21
C TYR A 141 2.36 -2.57 -21.18
N SER A 142 3.08 -1.46 -21.36
CA SER A 142 4.01 -1.37 -22.50
C SER A 142 5.29 -0.56 -22.30
N THR A 143 5.54 0.10 -21.16
CA THR A 143 6.66 1.07 -21.12
C THR A 143 7.54 1.07 -19.88
N GLU A 144 7.18 0.34 -18.81
CA GLU A 144 8.00 0.33 -17.59
C GLU A 144 8.62 -1.06 -17.37
N PRO A 145 9.80 -1.33 -17.96
CA PRO A 145 10.57 -2.50 -17.55
C PRO A 145 10.84 -2.43 -16.05
N ASN A 146 11.19 -1.25 -15.52
CA ASN A 146 11.64 -1.04 -14.15
C ASN A 146 10.60 -0.34 -13.26
N PHE A 147 9.49 -1.02 -12.95
CA PHE A 147 8.50 -0.48 -12.02
C PHE A 147 8.79 -0.81 -10.55
N ILE A 148 9.02 0.21 -9.72
CA ILE A 148 9.02 0.14 -8.26
C ILE A 148 8.41 1.41 -7.69
N THR A 149 7.51 1.27 -6.73
CA THR A 149 6.84 2.40 -6.08
C THR A 149 6.74 2.21 -4.58
N TRP A 150 6.78 3.32 -3.85
CA TRP A 150 6.78 3.37 -2.40
C TRP A 150 5.64 4.27 -1.92
N ARG A 151 4.84 3.81 -0.95
CA ARG A 151 3.72 4.57 -0.37
C ARG A 151 3.70 4.51 1.15
N GLY A 152 3.01 5.47 1.76
CA GLY A 152 2.92 5.65 3.21
C GLY A 152 3.85 6.76 3.73
N ASP A 153 4.41 6.57 4.93
CA ASP A 153 5.24 7.54 5.65
C ASP A 153 6.67 7.61 5.08
N THR A 154 6.81 8.04 3.84
CA THR A 154 8.09 8.01 3.10
C THR A 154 8.95 9.25 3.31
N LYS A 155 8.36 10.37 3.79
CA LYS A 155 9.03 11.69 3.88
C LYS A 155 10.36 11.65 4.65
N ASN A 156 10.44 10.85 5.72
CA ASN A 156 11.62 10.79 6.59
C ASN A 156 12.61 9.68 6.22
N ILE A 157 12.34 8.91 5.15
CA ILE A 157 13.18 7.79 4.71
C ILE A 157 13.54 7.90 3.22
N THR A 158 13.48 9.11 2.66
CA THR A 158 13.74 9.37 1.22
C THR A 158 15.13 8.91 0.78
N THR A 159 16.17 9.15 1.59
CA THR A 159 17.54 8.69 1.31
C THR A 159 17.60 7.16 1.26
N PHE A 160 16.98 6.47 2.21
CA PHE A 160 16.89 5.01 2.20
C PHE A 160 16.17 4.50 0.96
N ILE A 161 15.01 5.06 0.62
CA ILE A 161 14.24 4.70 -0.57
C ILE A 161 15.09 4.88 -1.84
N LYS A 162 15.81 5.99 -1.97
CA LYS A 162 16.68 6.27 -3.12
C LYS A 162 17.79 5.23 -3.25
N LEU A 163 18.49 4.92 -2.16
CA LEU A 163 19.56 3.90 -2.15
C LEU A 163 19.02 2.50 -2.43
N ARG A 164 17.90 2.13 -1.80
CA ARG A 164 17.30 0.82 -1.96
C ARG A 164 16.76 0.60 -3.37
N SER A 165 16.16 1.62 -3.97
CA SER A 165 15.63 1.55 -5.35
C SER A 165 16.73 1.37 -6.40
N LYS A 166 17.97 1.78 -6.13
CA LYS A 166 19.11 1.50 -7.04
C LYS A 166 19.47 0.01 -7.12
N LEU A 167 19.10 -0.78 -6.11
CA LEU A 167 19.38 -2.22 -6.05
C LEU A 167 18.27 -3.04 -6.72
N TYR A 168 17.17 -2.41 -7.14
CA TYR A 168 16.05 -3.09 -7.78
C TYR A 168 16.38 -3.43 -9.24
N SER A 169 15.91 -4.59 -9.68
CA SER A 169 15.98 -5.02 -11.08
C SER A 169 14.69 -5.74 -11.45
N ALA A 170 14.09 -5.36 -12.57
CA ALA A 170 12.92 -6.03 -13.12
C ALA A 170 13.17 -7.47 -13.54
N LYS A 171 14.44 -7.88 -13.67
CA LYS A 171 14.84 -9.25 -14.04
C LYS A 171 14.87 -10.20 -12.84
N MET A 172 14.66 -9.70 -11.63
CA MET A 172 14.57 -10.52 -10.41
C MET A 172 13.54 -11.63 -10.59
N SER A 173 13.88 -12.84 -10.15
CA SER A 173 12.91 -13.91 -9.98
C SER A 173 11.92 -13.55 -8.86
N THR A 174 10.76 -14.20 -8.82
CA THR A 174 9.76 -13.96 -7.76
C THR A 174 10.35 -14.12 -6.35
N PRO A 175 11.16 -15.16 -6.01
CA PRO A 175 11.82 -15.24 -4.71
C PRO A 175 12.77 -14.08 -4.40
N GLN A 176 13.56 -13.64 -5.39
CA GLN A 176 14.47 -12.49 -5.22
C GLN A 176 13.69 -11.19 -5.00
N ALA A 177 12.60 -11.00 -5.72
CA ALA A 177 11.69 -9.87 -5.57
C ALA A 177 11.01 -9.84 -4.18
N ILE A 178 10.61 -11.00 -3.66
CA ILE A 178 10.05 -11.15 -2.31
C ILE A 178 11.10 -10.78 -1.25
N ASP A 179 12.31 -11.35 -1.33
CA ASP A 179 13.40 -11.02 -0.41
C ASP A 179 13.75 -9.52 -0.48
N PHE A 180 13.80 -8.97 -1.69
CA PHE A 180 14.03 -7.54 -1.89
C PHE A 180 12.97 -6.70 -1.19
N ALA A 181 11.68 -7.01 -1.40
CA ALA A 181 10.55 -6.30 -0.81
C ALA A 181 10.53 -6.42 0.72
N TYR A 182 10.81 -7.60 1.25
CA TYR A 182 10.91 -7.85 2.69
C TYR A 182 12.01 -6.99 3.34
N LYS A 183 13.23 -7.04 2.81
CA LYS A 183 14.36 -6.21 3.27
C LYS A 183 14.08 -4.72 3.12
N SER A 184 13.34 -4.33 2.09
CA SER A 184 12.89 -2.95 1.87
C SER A 184 11.96 -2.44 2.98
N ILE A 185 10.99 -3.27 3.40
CA ILE A 185 10.11 -2.94 4.54
C ILE A 185 10.91 -2.86 5.84
N LEU A 186 11.73 -3.88 6.15
CA LEU A 186 12.54 -3.90 7.38
C LEU A 186 13.52 -2.73 7.46
N GLY A 187 14.25 -2.45 6.37
CA GLY A 187 15.20 -1.35 6.31
C GLY A 187 14.51 0.02 6.45
N GLY A 188 13.36 0.20 5.80
CA GLY A 188 12.59 1.44 5.91
C GLY A 188 12.06 1.70 7.32
N LEU A 189 11.65 0.66 8.04
CA LEU A 189 11.26 0.75 9.45
C LEU A 189 12.44 1.16 10.36
N LYS A 190 13.65 0.65 10.08
CA LYS A 190 14.87 0.99 10.85
C LYS A 190 15.44 2.37 10.53
N ALA A 191 15.28 2.83 9.29
CA ALA A 191 15.82 4.11 8.82
C ALA A 191 15.07 5.33 9.39
N LYS A 192 13.95 5.13 10.08
CA LYS A 192 13.22 6.22 10.70
C LYS A 192 14.00 6.71 11.93
N PRO A 193 14.27 8.02 12.06
CA PRO A 193 14.89 8.56 13.26
C PRO A 193 14.02 8.22 14.48
N SER A 194 14.57 7.45 15.42
CA SER A 194 13.92 7.19 16.70
C SER A 194 13.84 8.52 17.44
N SER A 195 12.63 9.02 17.71
CA SER A 195 12.43 10.16 18.62
C SER A 195 12.66 9.78 20.09
N LYS A 196 13.43 8.72 20.38
CA LYS A 196 13.83 8.31 21.73
C LYS A 196 15.27 7.80 21.71
N LYS A 197 16.08 8.40 22.59
CA LYS A 197 17.45 8.00 22.95
C LYS A 197 17.53 6.48 23.13
N LEU A 198 18.53 5.86 22.52
CA LEU A 198 18.96 4.50 22.84
C LEU A 198 19.48 4.49 24.28
N SER A 199 18.90 3.67 25.15
CA SER A 199 19.58 3.19 26.35
C SER A 199 20.30 1.91 25.95
N VAL A 200 21.63 1.93 25.98
CA VAL A 200 22.48 0.75 25.78
C VAL A 200 22.62 0.07 27.13
N VAL A 201 22.21 -1.20 27.22
CA VAL A 201 22.66 -2.10 28.28
C VAL A 201 23.49 -3.17 27.59
N THR A 202 24.76 -3.23 27.99
CA THR A 202 25.72 -4.24 27.55
C THR A 202 25.58 -5.45 28.47
N LEU A 203 25.54 -6.66 27.89
CA LEU A 203 25.99 -7.89 28.54
C LEU A 203 27.29 -8.30 27.88
#